data_AF-N9NC03-F1
#
_entry.id   AF-N9NC03-F1
#
_cell.length_a   1.000
_cell.length_b   1.000
_cell.length_c   1.000
_cell.angle_alpha   90.00
_cell.angle_beta   90.00
_cell.angle_gamma   90.00
#
_symmetry.space_group_name_H-M   'P 1'
#
loop_
_entity.id
_entity.type
_entity.pdbx_description
1 polymer ?
#
loop_
_entity_poly.entity_id
_entity_poly.type
_entity_poly.pdbx_seq_one_letter_code
_entity_poly.pdbx_strand_id
1 'polypeptide(L)'
;MKALSVIELSQLYGMNRQSIYKRINKGDLSKNSDGKIDLSEAIRVFGEPSNKNNNVTPLQSTTVQKETEVDMLKQQVDILKKQLELAHEREVFQREQLEAKDNQIEAIQRLLEAPKTNMTTFTDQKPSQDIVTDPRSEPEPKHDGLTTPVETENKRIPVPEPVEPEQPKRGWLSRFFLPNG
;
A
#
# COMPACT_ATOMS: atom_id res chain seq x y z
N MET A 1 -42.33 -30.66 -9.75
CA MET A 1 -40.98 -30.22 -10.19
C MET A 1 -41.09 -29.69 -11.62
N LYS A 2 -40.10 -28.95 -12.15
CA LYS A 2 -40.14 -28.48 -13.56
C LYS A 2 -39.76 -29.65 -14.48
N ALA A 3 -40.71 -30.10 -15.31
CA ALA A 3 -40.48 -31.13 -16.31
C ALA A 3 -40.15 -30.50 -17.68
N LEU A 4 -39.07 -30.94 -18.31
CA LEU A 4 -38.50 -30.41 -19.55
C LEU A 4 -38.48 -31.49 -20.63
N SER A 5 -38.74 -31.12 -21.88
CA SER A 5 -38.45 -31.96 -23.04
C SER A 5 -36.93 -32.08 -23.29
N VAL A 6 -36.52 -33.06 -24.08
CA VAL A 6 -35.10 -33.22 -24.50
C VAL A 6 -34.59 -32.00 -25.28
N ILE A 7 -35.47 -31.26 -25.95
CA ILE A 7 -35.12 -30.04 -26.70
C ILE A 7 -34.83 -28.90 -25.72
N GLU A 8 -35.74 -28.63 -24.79
CA GLU A 8 -35.56 -27.59 -23.76
C GLU A 8 -34.35 -27.89 -22.88
N LEU A 9 -34.12 -29.17 -22.54
CA LEU A 9 -32.97 -29.60 -21.76
C LEU A 9 -31.64 -29.43 -22.53
N SER A 10 -31.65 -29.71 -23.84
CA SER A 10 -30.51 -29.47 -24.74
C SER A 10 -30.14 -28.00 -24.83
N GLN A 11 -31.15 -27.12 -24.89
CA GLN A 11 -30.95 -25.66 -24.88
C GLN A 11 -30.44 -25.17 -23.52
N LEU A 12 -31.08 -25.59 -22.41
CA LEU A 12 -30.75 -25.18 -21.05
C LEU A 12 -29.30 -25.50 -20.65
N TYR A 13 -28.79 -26.66 -21.08
CA TYR A 13 -27.42 -27.10 -20.79
C TYR A 13 -26.41 -26.83 -21.92
N GLY A 14 -26.85 -26.28 -23.06
CA GLY A 14 -25.99 -26.10 -24.24
C GLY A 14 -25.38 -27.40 -24.79
N MET A 15 -26.08 -28.52 -24.64
CA MET A 15 -25.61 -29.86 -25.01
C MET A 15 -26.35 -30.43 -26.23
N ASN A 16 -25.70 -31.30 -27.00
CA ASN A 16 -26.34 -32.02 -28.10
C ASN A 16 -27.45 -32.96 -27.57
N ARG A 17 -28.65 -32.89 -28.16
CA ARG A 17 -29.80 -33.79 -27.90
C ARG A 17 -29.40 -35.27 -27.91
N GLN A 18 -28.48 -35.69 -28.78
CA GLN A 18 -28.00 -37.07 -28.85
C GLN A 18 -27.26 -37.52 -27.57
N SER A 19 -26.52 -36.62 -26.91
CA SER A 19 -25.88 -36.90 -25.62
C SER A 19 -26.89 -37.15 -24.51
N ILE A 20 -28.04 -36.46 -24.56
CA ILE A 20 -29.15 -36.65 -23.62
C ILE A 20 -29.83 -38.00 -23.89
N TYR A 21 -30.16 -38.32 -25.15
CA TYR A 21 -30.70 -39.64 -25.52
C TYR A 21 -29.76 -40.79 -25.13
N LYS A 22 -28.44 -40.63 -25.28
CA LYS A 22 -27.46 -41.64 -24.84
C LYS A 22 -27.53 -41.91 -23.32
N ARG A 23 -27.74 -40.88 -22.51
CA ARG A 23 -27.89 -40.99 -21.05
C ARG A 23 -29.25 -41.56 -20.62
N ILE A 24 -30.31 -41.28 -21.37
CA ILE A 24 -31.62 -41.96 -21.21
C ILE A 24 -31.47 -43.46 -21.52
N ASN A 25 -30.90 -43.81 -22.67
CA ASN A 25 -30.78 -45.21 -23.12
C ASN A 25 -29.84 -46.04 -22.22
N LYS A 26 -28.90 -45.38 -21.54
CA LYS A 26 -28.04 -46.00 -20.51
C LYS A 26 -28.73 -46.12 -19.14
N GLY A 27 -29.88 -45.49 -18.94
CA GLY A 27 -30.61 -45.47 -17.66
C GLY A 27 -30.07 -44.46 -16.64
N ASP A 28 -29.18 -43.53 -17.04
CA ASP A 28 -28.70 -42.49 -16.13
C ASP A 28 -29.78 -41.42 -15.88
N LEU A 29 -30.61 -41.09 -16.88
CA LEU A 29 -31.76 -40.19 -16.76
C LEU A 29 -33.07 -40.93 -17.00
N SER A 30 -34.02 -40.75 -16.09
CA SER A 30 -35.40 -41.21 -16.27
C SER A 30 -36.23 -40.25 -17.14
N LYS A 31 -37.31 -40.78 -17.73
CA LYS A 31 -38.42 -40.02 -18.32
C LYS A 31 -39.71 -40.35 -17.58
N ASN A 32 -40.55 -39.35 -17.40
CA ASN A 32 -41.91 -39.51 -16.88
C ASN A 32 -42.82 -40.14 -17.95
N SER A 33 -44.05 -40.52 -17.56
CA SER A 33 -45.13 -40.95 -18.47
C SER A 33 -45.30 -40.07 -19.70
N ASP A 34 -45.12 -38.77 -19.51
CA ASP A 34 -45.36 -37.72 -20.50
C ASP A 34 -44.17 -37.53 -21.47
N GLY A 35 -43.15 -38.40 -21.39
CA GLY A 35 -41.93 -38.35 -22.18
C GLY A 35 -40.95 -37.22 -21.82
N LYS A 36 -41.30 -36.39 -20.83
CA LYS A 36 -40.48 -35.30 -20.26
C LYS A 36 -39.55 -35.81 -19.16
N ILE A 37 -38.56 -34.99 -18.82
CA ILE A 37 -37.50 -35.25 -17.85
C ILE A 37 -37.60 -34.19 -16.75
N ASP A 38 -37.57 -34.60 -15.50
CA ASP A 38 -37.55 -33.65 -14.38
C ASP A 38 -36.20 -32.94 -14.28
N LEU A 39 -36.23 -31.63 -13.99
CA LEU A 39 -35.03 -30.82 -13.80
C LEU A 39 -34.10 -31.39 -12.72
N SER A 40 -34.65 -32.04 -11.69
CA SER A 40 -33.87 -32.71 -10.63
C SER A 40 -33.02 -33.87 -11.16
N GLU A 41 -33.54 -34.66 -12.11
CA GLU A 41 -32.79 -35.73 -12.78
C GLU A 41 -31.67 -35.16 -13.65
N ALA A 42 -31.96 -34.06 -14.35
CA ALA A 42 -30.93 -33.33 -15.09
C ALA A 42 -29.83 -32.77 -14.18
N ILE A 43 -30.18 -32.18 -13.04
CA ILE A 43 -29.18 -31.68 -12.08
C ILE A 43 -28.36 -32.82 -11.49
N ARG A 44 -28.98 -33.97 -11.17
CA ARG A 44 -28.28 -35.16 -10.68
C ARG A 44 -27.24 -35.71 -11.67
N VAL A 45 -27.50 -35.64 -12.98
CA VAL A 45 -26.63 -36.26 -14.00
C VAL A 45 -25.67 -35.27 -14.67
N PHE A 46 -26.08 -34.01 -14.83
CA PHE A 46 -25.34 -32.98 -15.57
C PHE A 46 -24.88 -31.81 -14.69
N GLY A 47 -25.24 -31.78 -13.41
CA GLY A 47 -25.00 -30.64 -12.52
C GLY A 47 -25.99 -29.49 -12.73
N GLU A 48 -25.77 -28.38 -12.05
CA GLU A 48 -26.57 -27.17 -12.30
C GLU A 48 -26.29 -26.62 -13.72
N PRO A 49 -27.32 -26.21 -14.47
CA PRO A 49 -27.12 -25.66 -15.81
C PRO A 49 -26.38 -24.34 -15.71
N SER A 50 -25.14 -24.31 -16.22
CA SER A 50 -24.39 -23.07 -16.42
C SER A 50 -25.14 -22.21 -17.44
N ASN A 51 -25.96 -21.28 -16.95
CA ASN A 51 -26.74 -20.35 -17.75
C ASN A 51 -25.79 -19.44 -18.55
N LYS A 52 -25.36 -19.87 -19.74
CA LYS A 52 -24.63 -19.05 -20.73
C LYS A 52 -25.51 -17.98 -21.38
N ASN A 53 -26.58 -17.59 -20.70
CA ASN A 53 -27.47 -16.50 -21.04
C ASN A 53 -26.78 -15.22 -20.54
N ASN A 54 -25.88 -14.65 -21.35
CA ASN A 54 -25.08 -13.46 -21.02
C ASN A 54 -25.89 -12.16 -20.80
N ASN A 55 -27.19 -12.24 -20.49
CA ASN A 55 -28.13 -11.12 -20.38
C ASN A 55 -28.99 -11.14 -19.09
N VAL A 56 -28.77 -12.10 -18.18
CA VAL A 56 -29.30 -12.10 -16.80
C VAL A 56 -28.26 -12.89 -15.97
N THR A 57 -27.26 -12.30 -15.30
CA THR A 57 -27.35 -11.28 -14.25
C THR A 57 -26.04 -10.44 -14.13
N PRO A 58 -25.63 -9.64 -15.13
CA PRO A 58 -24.43 -8.80 -14.98
C PRO A 58 -24.66 -7.63 -14.01
N LEU A 59 -25.87 -7.07 -13.97
CA LEU A 59 -26.14 -5.81 -13.26
C LEU A 59 -25.93 -5.94 -11.74
N GLN A 60 -26.52 -6.93 -11.09
CA GLN A 60 -26.38 -7.13 -9.63
C GLN A 60 -24.93 -7.45 -9.24
N SER A 61 -24.23 -8.32 -9.98
CA SER A 61 -22.82 -8.63 -9.71
C SER A 61 -21.92 -7.41 -9.86
N THR A 62 -22.14 -6.56 -10.88
CA THR A 62 -21.37 -5.32 -11.02
C THR A 62 -21.71 -4.26 -9.97
N THR A 63 -22.95 -4.22 -9.46
CA THR A 63 -23.31 -3.32 -8.35
C THR A 63 -22.62 -3.76 -7.05
N VAL A 64 -22.69 -5.05 -6.69
CA VAL A 64 -22.04 -5.58 -5.49
C VAL A 64 -20.51 -5.41 -5.57
N GLN A 65 -19.90 -5.62 -6.73
CA GLN A 65 -18.46 -5.36 -6.94
C GLN A 65 -18.10 -3.89 -6.68
N LYS A 66 -18.88 -2.95 -7.23
CA LYS A 66 -18.68 -1.50 -7.00
C LYS A 66 -18.88 -1.10 -5.53
N GLU A 67 -19.85 -1.69 -4.84
CA GLU A 67 -20.06 -1.48 -3.41
C GLU A 67 -18.83 -1.94 -2.60
N THR A 68 -18.29 -3.14 -2.88
CA THR A 68 -17.07 -3.61 -2.21
C THR A 68 -15.83 -2.76 -2.51
N GLU A 69 -15.71 -2.19 -3.71
CA GLU A 69 -14.64 -1.26 -4.07
C GLU A 69 -14.76 0.06 -3.29
N VAL A 70 -15.97 0.62 -3.21
CA VAL A 70 -16.25 1.85 -2.45
C VAL A 70 -15.97 1.67 -0.96
N ASP A 71 -16.36 0.55 -0.36
CA ASP A 71 -16.08 0.25 1.05
C ASP A 71 -14.58 0.09 1.33
N MET A 72 -13.84 -0.58 0.44
CA MET A 72 -12.38 -0.69 0.53
C MET A 72 -11.69 0.68 0.40
N LEU A 73 -12.11 1.51 -0.55
CA LEU A 73 -11.58 2.87 -0.72
C LEU A 73 -11.88 3.74 0.50
N LYS A 74 -13.08 3.63 1.09
CA LYS A 74 -13.47 4.33 2.31
C LYS A 74 -12.58 3.91 3.50
N GLN A 75 -12.34 2.61 3.67
CA GLN A 75 -11.42 2.10 4.68
C GLN A 75 -10.00 2.65 4.49
N GLN A 76 -9.50 2.71 3.25
CA GLN A 76 -8.19 3.29 2.95
C GLN A 76 -8.14 4.79 3.29
N VAL A 77 -9.18 5.56 2.95
CA VAL A 77 -9.31 6.98 3.29
C VAL A 77 -9.30 7.20 4.80
N ASP A 78 -10.00 6.38 5.58
CA ASP A 78 -10.05 6.52 7.03
C ASP A 78 -8.71 6.12 7.71
N ILE A 79 -7.98 5.14 7.16
CA ILE A 79 -6.60 4.83 7.57
C ILE A 79 -5.67 6.03 7.28
N LEU A 80 -5.76 6.62 6.08
CA LEU A 80 -4.93 7.78 5.70
C LEU A 80 -5.22 9.02 6.56
N LYS A 81 -6.49 9.30 6.85
CA LYS A 81 -6.86 10.38 7.80
C LYS A 81 -6.25 10.16 9.17
N LYS A 82 -6.33 8.95 9.72
CA LYS A 82 -5.76 8.61 11.02
C LYS A 82 -4.22 8.71 11.03
N GLN A 83 -3.56 8.35 9.93
CA GLN A 83 -2.12 8.54 9.78
C GLN A 83 -1.74 10.03 9.74
N LEU A 84 -2.53 10.86 9.06
CA LEU A 84 -2.33 12.31 9.01
C LEU A 84 -2.53 12.98 10.38
N GLU A 85 -3.58 12.58 11.11
CA GLU A 85 -3.87 13.05 12.48
C GLU A 85 -2.71 12.72 13.44
N LEU A 86 -2.24 11.47 13.46
CA LEU A 86 -1.09 11.05 14.28
C LEU A 86 0.23 11.73 13.86
N ALA A 87 0.40 12.06 12.58
CA ALA A 87 1.55 12.82 12.10
C ALA A 87 1.51 14.27 12.58
N HIS A 88 0.33 14.90 12.56
CA HIS A 88 0.14 16.27 13.03
C HIS A 88 0.27 16.38 14.56
N GLU A 89 -0.30 15.44 15.33
CA GLU A 89 -0.11 15.39 16.79
C GLU A 89 1.38 15.30 17.16
N ARG A 90 2.16 14.49 16.42
CA ARG A 90 3.62 14.41 16.57
C ARG A 90 4.33 15.71 16.24
N GLU A 91 3.93 16.40 15.17
CA GLU A 91 4.48 17.71 14.78
C GLU A 91 4.24 18.75 15.88
N VAL A 92 3.00 18.85 16.37
CA VAL A 92 2.61 19.78 17.45
C VAL A 92 3.43 19.49 18.71
N PHE A 93 3.50 18.23 19.16
CA PHE A 93 4.30 17.84 20.32
C PHE A 93 5.79 18.18 20.15
N GLN A 94 6.37 17.95 18.96
CA GLN A 94 7.76 18.32 18.69
C GLN A 94 7.97 19.85 18.70
N ARG A 95 7.01 20.61 18.17
CA ARG A 95 7.04 22.08 18.18
C ARG A 95 6.97 22.62 19.62
N GLU A 96 6.11 22.07 20.48
CA GLU A 96 6.03 22.43 21.90
C GLU A 96 7.32 22.14 22.65
N GLN A 97 7.97 20.99 22.38
CA GLN A 97 9.28 20.67 22.96
C GLN A 97 10.37 21.66 22.51
N LEU A 98 10.38 22.06 21.24
CA LEU A 98 11.31 23.09 20.75
C LEU A 98 11.05 24.45 21.41
N GLU A 99 9.79 24.90 21.47
CA GLU A 99 9.40 26.17 22.11
C GLU A 99 9.81 26.21 23.59
N ALA A 100 9.65 25.10 24.32
CA ALA A 100 10.12 24.97 25.70
C ALA A 100 11.66 25.05 25.82
N LYS A 101 12.40 24.52 24.85
CA LYS A 101 13.88 24.60 24.80
C LYS A 101 14.37 25.99 24.45
N ASP A 102 13.75 26.66 23.48
CA ASP A 102 14.09 28.02 23.09
C ASP A 102 13.85 29.01 24.25
N ASN A 103 12.73 28.87 24.96
CA ASN A 103 12.46 29.63 26.18
C ASN A 103 13.52 29.38 27.29
N GLN A 104 13.99 28.14 27.44
CA GLN A 104 15.07 27.81 28.39
C GLN A 104 16.41 28.45 27.96
N ILE A 105 16.74 28.45 26.66
CA ILE A 105 17.94 29.08 26.11
C ILE A 105 17.87 30.60 26.30
N GLU A 106 16.73 31.22 26.00
CA GLU A 106 16.53 32.67 26.17
C GLU A 106 16.65 33.09 27.65
N ALA A 107 16.11 32.30 28.59
CA ALA A 107 16.28 32.52 30.02
C ALA A 107 17.75 32.43 30.47
N ILE A 108 18.49 31.42 30.00
CA ILE A 108 19.93 31.28 30.27
C ILE A 108 20.70 32.46 29.66
N GLN A 109 20.35 32.87 28.44
CA GLN A 109 20.99 33.99 27.76
C GLN A 109 20.81 35.29 28.57
N ARG A 110 19.59 35.60 29.05
CA ARG A 110 19.34 36.76 29.93
C ARG A 110 20.11 36.71 31.25
N LEU A 111 20.36 35.53 31.80
CA LEU A 111 21.16 35.36 33.03
C LEU A 111 22.67 35.53 32.79
N LEU A 112 23.14 35.21 31.58
CA LEU A 112 24.54 35.35 31.15
C LEU A 112 24.83 36.71 30.48
N GLU A 113 23.81 37.49 30.12
CA GLU A 113 23.97 38.87 29.66
C GLU A 113 24.53 39.73 30.79
N ALA A 114 25.85 39.96 30.73
CA ALA A 114 26.54 40.83 31.68
C ALA A 114 25.90 42.23 31.73
N PRO A 115 25.86 42.90 32.90
CA PRO A 115 25.25 44.22 33.03
C PRO A 115 25.87 45.22 32.04
N LYS A 116 25.11 45.62 31.02
CA LYS A 116 25.54 46.63 30.06
C LYS A 116 25.68 47.96 30.81
N THR A 117 26.93 48.36 31.04
CA THR A 117 27.28 49.59 31.75
C THR A 117 26.91 50.80 30.91
N ASN A 118 25.74 51.37 31.19
CA ASN A 118 25.27 52.62 30.59
C ASN A 118 26.11 53.81 31.09
N MET A 119 27.37 53.90 30.68
CA MET A 119 28.25 55.04 30.92
C MET A 119 27.96 56.16 29.92
N THR A 120 26.74 56.71 29.98
CA THR A 120 26.42 58.00 29.35
C THR A 120 26.98 59.11 30.25
N THR A 121 28.16 59.66 29.95
CA THR A 121 28.60 61.03 30.32
C THR A 121 29.98 61.35 29.72
N PHE A 122 29.99 62.27 28.75
CA PHE A 122 31.06 63.22 28.38
C PHE A 122 32.53 62.71 28.25
N THR A 123 33.06 62.76 27.01
CA THR A 123 34.03 63.80 26.59
C THR A 123 34.23 63.76 25.07
N ASP A 124 34.37 64.94 24.47
CA ASP A 124 34.48 65.20 23.03
C ASP A 124 35.89 64.88 22.48
N GLN A 125 35.97 64.30 21.26
CA GLN A 125 37.01 64.53 20.24
C GLN A 125 36.84 63.66 18.97
N LYS A 126 36.95 64.32 17.82
CA LYS A 126 36.90 63.86 16.40
C LYS A 126 37.97 64.72 15.64
N PRO A 127 38.50 64.42 14.42
CA PRO A 127 38.21 63.43 13.35
C PRO A 127 39.41 62.44 13.09
N SER A 128 39.45 61.54 12.10
CA SER A 128 39.04 61.61 10.67
C SER A 128 38.66 60.26 10.03
N GLN A 129 38.00 60.33 8.88
CA GLN A 129 37.54 59.20 8.05
C GLN A 129 38.40 59.11 6.77
N ASP A 130 38.55 57.91 6.17
CA ASP A 130 38.66 57.72 4.70
C ASP A 130 38.54 56.23 4.26
N ILE A 131 37.30 55.73 4.35
CA ILE A 131 36.49 55.13 3.26
C ILE A 131 37.20 54.28 2.14
N VAL A 132 36.99 52.95 2.22
CA VAL A 132 36.62 51.96 1.15
C VAL A 132 37.57 51.63 -0.02
N THR A 133 37.86 50.33 -0.23
CA THR A 133 37.47 49.50 -1.42
C THR A 133 37.91 48.03 -1.28
N ASP A 134 37.01 47.07 -1.55
CA ASP A 134 37.23 45.60 -1.71
C ASP A 134 37.22 45.26 -3.22
N PRO A 135 38.03 44.31 -3.74
CA PRO A 135 37.48 42.97 -4.02
C PRO A 135 38.45 41.77 -3.86
N ARG A 136 38.03 40.78 -3.07
CA ARG A 136 37.96 39.33 -3.39
C ARG A 136 39.00 38.73 -4.38
N SER A 137 39.80 37.74 -3.94
CA SER A 137 40.14 36.50 -4.69
C SER A 137 40.87 35.46 -3.82
N GLU A 138 40.37 34.22 -3.78
CA GLU A 138 41.18 33.01 -3.46
C GLU A 138 41.84 32.51 -4.76
N PRO A 139 42.94 31.73 -4.68
CA PRO A 139 42.77 30.27 -4.71
C PRO A 139 43.79 29.45 -3.87
N GLU A 140 43.38 28.26 -3.41
CA GLU A 140 44.27 27.17 -2.98
C GLU A 140 44.92 26.43 -4.20
N PRO A 141 45.56 25.24 -4.08
CA PRO A 141 46.28 24.58 -2.97
C PRO A 141 47.72 24.17 -3.40
N LYS A 142 48.45 23.34 -2.61
CA LYS A 142 49.11 22.08 -3.05
C LYS A 142 50.12 21.45 -2.05
N HIS A 143 50.00 20.12 -1.86
CA HIS A 143 51.02 19.07 -1.58
C HIS A 143 52.03 19.24 -0.42
N ASP A 144 52.60 18.22 0.25
CA ASP A 144 52.37 16.78 0.56
C ASP A 144 53.39 16.44 1.70
N GLY A 145 53.34 15.37 2.50
CA GLY A 145 52.45 14.20 2.67
C GLY A 145 53.12 13.15 3.61
N LEU A 146 52.36 12.15 4.11
CA LEU A 146 52.78 11.04 5.01
C LEU A 146 53.20 11.44 6.47
N THR A 147 52.92 10.67 7.53
CA THR A 147 52.73 9.20 7.63
C THR A 147 51.83 8.75 8.82
N THR A 148 50.93 7.77 8.57
CA THR A 148 50.35 6.77 9.51
C THR A 148 49.38 7.20 10.66
N PRO A 149 48.52 6.29 11.16
CA PRO A 149 47.12 6.64 11.44
C PRO A 149 46.70 6.50 12.92
N VAL A 150 45.61 7.18 13.28
CA VAL A 150 44.83 6.87 14.48
C VAL A 150 43.46 6.39 14.06
N GLU A 151 43.21 5.09 14.24
CA GLU A 151 41.86 4.53 14.20
C GLU A 151 41.07 5.11 15.38
N THR A 152 40.08 5.94 15.08
CA THR A 152 38.99 6.24 16.01
C THR A 152 37.70 5.77 15.34
N GLU A 153 37.24 4.60 15.77
CA GLU A 153 36.16 3.85 15.13
C GLU A 153 34.85 4.65 15.08
N ASN A 154 34.46 5.07 13.88
CA ASN A 154 33.09 5.49 13.64
C ASN A 154 32.17 4.27 13.79
N LYS A 155 31.41 4.19 14.88
CA LYS A 155 30.36 3.18 15.07
C LYS A 155 29.17 3.44 14.13
N ARG A 156 29.39 3.24 12.83
CA ARG A 156 28.31 3.03 11.86
C ARG A 156 27.60 1.73 12.26
N ILE A 157 26.30 1.85 12.44
CA ILE A 157 25.40 0.69 12.51
C ILE A 157 25.61 -0.12 11.22
N PRO A 158 25.78 -1.46 11.29
CA PRO A 158 25.86 -2.27 10.08
C PRO A 158 24.54 -2.11 9.32
N VAL A 159 24.62 -1.60 8.09
CA VAL A 159 23.49 -1.61 7.16
C VAL A 159 23.17 -3.07 6.88
N PRO A 160 21.95 -3.56 7.18
CA PRO A 160 21.60 -4.94 6.84
C PRO A 160 21.59 -5.08 5.32
N GLU A 161 22.35 -6.05 4.81
CA GLU A 161 22.32 -6.39 3.39
C GLU A 161 20.89 -6.80 3.00
N PRO A 162 20.37 -6.34 1.85
CA PRO A 162 19.07 -6.78 1.36
C PRO A 162 19.18 -8.25 0.92
N VAL A 163 18.85 -9.16 1.83
CA VAL A 163 18.72 -10.60 1.53
C VAL A 163 17.60 -10.76 0.50
N GLU A 164 17.95 -11.11 -0.74
CA GLU A 164 16.97 -11.59 -1.71
C GLU A 164 16.23 -12.79 -1.10
N PRO A 165 14.88 -12.81 -1.10
CA PRO A 165 14.15 -13.93 -0.55
C PRO A 165 14.34 -15.15 -1.45
N GLU A 166 15.16 -16.11 -1.00
CA GLU A 166 15.25 -17.43 -1.63
C GLU A 166 13.83 -17.99 -1.83
N GLN A 167 13.49 -18.36 -3.07
CA GLN A 167 12.16 -18.85 -3.36
C GLN A 167 11.89 -20.14 -2.57
N PRO A 168 10.74 -20.25 -1.86
CA PRO A 168 10.44 -21.38 -1.02
C PRO A 168 10.40 -22.66 -1.86
N LYS A 169 11.28 -23.62 -1.55
CA LYS A 169 11.37 -24.91 -2.24
C LYS A 169 10.03 -25.63 -2.11
N ARG A 170 9.27 -25.65 -3.22
CA ARG A 170 7.93 -26.26 -3.31
C ARG A 170 7.98 -27.73 -2.91
N GLY A 171 7.52 -28.05 -1.70
CA GLY A 171 7.37 -29.42 -1.23
C GLY A 171 6.37 -30.22 -2.09
N TRP A 172 6.43 -31.55 -2.03
CA TRP A 172 5.60 -32.45 -2.87
C TRP A 172 4.10 -32.12 -2.85
N LEU A 173 3.56 -31.74 -1.68
CA LEU A 173 2.16 -31.35 -1.51
C LEU A 173 1.79 -30.00 -2.17
N SER A 174 2.75 -29.09 -2.37
CA SER A 174 2.50 -27.76 -2.95
C SER A 174 2.09 -27.83 -4.44
N ARG A 175 2.35 -28.94 -5.14
CA ARG A 175 1.95 -29.15 -6.54
C ARG A 175 0.46 -29.47 -6.71
N PHE A 176 -0.27 -29.75 -5.63
CA PHE A 176 -1.68 -30.13 -5.66
C PHE A 176 -2.64 -29.00 -5.24
N PHE A 177 -2.17 -28.02 -4.46
CA PHE A 177 -3.03 -27.00 -3.85
C PHE A 177 -2.85 -25.58 -4.38
N LEU A 178 -1.75 -25.27 -5.09
CA LEU A 178 -1.56 -23.98 -5.75
C LEU A 178 -1.61 -24.17 -7.27
N PRO A 179 -2.47 -23.42 -8.01
CA PRO A 179 -2.38 -23.38 -9.46
C PRO A 179 -1.03 -22.77 -9.87
N ASN A 180 -0.45 -23.27 -10.96
CA ASN A 180 0.70 -22.62 -11.56
C ASN A 180 0.22 -21.37 -12.29
N GLY A 181 0.80 -20.21 -11.95
CA GLY A 181 0.92 -19.09 -12.88
C GLY A 181 1.96 -19.40 -13.95
#